data_AF-A0ABD2L5N5-F1
#
_entry.id   AF-A0ABD2L5N5-F1
#
_cell.length_a   1.000
_cell.length_b   1.000
_cell.length_c   1.000
_cell.angle_alpha   90.00
_cell.angle_beta   90.00
_cell.angle_gamma   90.00
#
_symmetry.space_group_name_H-M   'P 1'
#
loop_
_entity.id
_entity.type
_entity.pdbx_description
1 polymer ?
#
loop_
_entity_poly.entity_id
_entity_poly.type
_entity_poly.pdbx_seq_one_letter_code
_entity_poly.pdbx_strand_id
1 'polypeptide(L)'
;MSTLNTTEPTDIELFLFFLGGAVELLTNFVGIPLSIANLILVARTSVIHPNMKAILIFQSFFILLRGCCRFVICLFKFFLWDPISAESMQFFPALLKIYFIGIYARNFVPHVLIVERILATLFVRTYEKNRGHLFTILWMPFALIIPVYIAITTSSPQDHNKPITNLITTSVQLLIGSIELGVFYQLCRYNSKIYQKMFQNIGSNNLSIRYQLSENIRIGKQLIPPLFLNLGNIFAGTMILLWDFLNLPFYSQIFNFAAIINSIFGLLIEFFIITCHPFLKRDLCQFLNRIGTMFGFDHLVYNHRIGDATVTVGNTAPSSSALNGIAQRNLISGKALIDTQTKPEDYFAMLKEAWEKGPVK
;
A
#
# COMPACT_ATOMS: atom_id res chain seq x y z
N MET A 1 -8.23 -19.70 -31.78
CA MET A 1 -8.87 -18.48 -32.30
C MET A 1 -10.03 -18.92 -33.15
N SER A 2 -11.24 -18.94 -32.58
CA SER A 2 -12.44 -18.93 -33.41
C SER A 2 -12.37 -17.65 -34.25
N THR A 3 -12.67 -17.77 -35.54
CA THR A 3 -12.91 -16.65 -36.45
C THR A 3 -14.22 -15.98 -36.04
N LEU A 4 -14.26 -15.41 -34.83
CA LEU A 4 -15.26 -14.43 -34.46
C LEU A 4 -15.09 -13.31 -35.48
N ASN A 5 -16.11 -13.10 -36.32
CA ASN A 5 -16.19 -11.96 -37.22
C ASN A 5 -15.87 -10.71 -36.41
N THR A 6 -14.63 -10.22 -36.51
CA THR A 6 -14.20 -8.99 -35.89
C THR A 6 -14.89 -7.88 -36.67
N THR A 7 -16.10 -7.53 -36.24
CA THR A 7 -16.71 -6.27 -36.63
C THR A 7 -15.71 -5.19 -36.28
N GLU A 8 -15.36 -4.36 -37.27
CA GLU A 8 -14.48 -3.22 -37.05
C GLU A 8 -15.02 -2.40 -35.87
N PRO A 9 -14.15 -1.95 -34.96
CA PRO A 9 -14.58 -1.17 -33.81
C PRO A 9 -15.28 0.10 -34.31
N THR A 10 -16.41 0.42 -33.69
CA THR A 10 -17.14 1.66 -34.00
C THR A 10 -16.31 2.87 -33.56
N ASP A 11 -16.51 4.04 -34.19
CA ASP A 11 -15.83 5.29 -33.80
C ASP A 11 -16.00 5.62 -32.31
N ILE A 12 -17.18 5.29 -31.74
CA ILE A 12 -17.49 5.46 -30.32
C ILE A 12 -16.61 4.55 -29.46
N GLU A 13 -16.42 3.29 -29.84
CA GLU A 13 -15.54 2.37 -29.12
C GLU A 13 -14.09 2.82 -29.18
N LEU A 14 -13.62 3.25 -30.35
CA LEU A 14 -12.27 3.80 -30.51
C LEU A 14 -12.06 5.02 -29.61
N PHE A 15 -13.02 5.95 -29.58
CA PHE A 15 -13.01 7.10 -28.69
C PHE A 15 -12.93 6.68 -27.20
N LEU A 16 -13.73 5.70 -26.79
CA LEU A 16 -13.70 5.18 -25.42
C LEU A 16 -12.36 4.51 -25.07
N PHE A 17 -11.73 3.82 -26.02
CA PHE A 17 -10.39 3.25 -25.83
C PHE A 17 -9.33 4.34 -25.62
N PHE A 18 -9.36 5.41 -26.42
CA PHE A 18 -8.45 6.55 -26.25
C PHE A 18 -8.69 7.29 -24.93
N LEU A 19 -9.95 7.56 -24.58
CA LEU A 19 -10.30 8.19 -23.31
C LEU A 19 -9.82 7.35 -22.13
N GLY A 20 -10.07 6.04 -22.17
CA GLY A 20 -9.59 5.10 -21.17
C GLY A 20 -8.06 5.07 -21.07
N GLY A 21 -7.38 5.02 -22.22
CA GLY A 21 -5.92 5.11 -22.29
C GLY A 21 -5.38 6.42 -21.71
N ALA A 22 -6.08 7.54 -21.87
CA ALA A 22 -5.66 8.85 -21.35
C ALA A 22 -5.80 8.93 -19.83
N VAL A 23 -6.94 8.44 -19.30
CA VAL A 23 -7.15 8.33 -17.85
C VAL A 23 -6.10 7.42 -17.22
N GLU A 24 -5.83 6.28 -17.85
CA GLU A 24 -4.82 5.34 -17.38
C GLU A 24 -3.40 5.93 -17.44
N LEU A 25 -3.05 6.63 -18.52
CA LEU A 25 -1.77 7.32 -18.67
C LEU A 25 -1.58 8.35 -17.56
N LEU A 26 -2.58 9.21 -17.32
CA LEU A 26 -2.55 10.21 -16.26
C LEU A 26 -2.42 9.57 -14.87
N THR A 27 -3.15 8.47 -14.64
CA THR A 27 -3.09 7.73 -13.37
C THR A 27 -1.69 7.19 -13.12
N ASN A 28 -1.05 6.57 -14.12
CA ASN A 28 0.32 6.06 -13.98
C ASN A 28 1.35 7.19 -13.90
N PHE A 29 1.14 8.31 -14.60
CA PHE A 29 1.98 9.51 -14.52
C PHE A 29 2.06 10.07 -13.10
N VAL A 30 0.94 10.12 -12.38
CA VAL A 30 0.90 10.51 -10.96
C VAL A 30 1.37 9.38 -10.05
N GLY A 31 1.02 8.14 -10.37
CA GLY A 31 1.33 6.96 -9.57
C GLY A 31 2.82 6.63 -9.46
N ILE A 32 3.60 6.84 -10.53
CA ILE A 32 5.05 6.56 -10.54
C ILE A 32 5.80 7.44 -9.52
N PRO A 33 5.70 8.79 -9.55
CA PRO A 33 6.31 9.64 -8.53
C PRO A 33 5.86 9.31 -7.10
N LEU A 34 4.57 9.00 -6.92
CA LEU A 34 4.04 8.62 -5.61
C LEU A 34 4.65 7.31 -5.10
N SER A 35 4.80 6.31 -5.97
CA SER A 35 5.42 5.01 -5.64
C SER A 35 6.90 5.18 -5.29
N ILE A 36 7.62 6.05 -6.02
CA ILE A 36 9.01 6.40 -5.70
C ILE A 36 9.09 7.09 -4.32
N ALA A 37 8.20 8.05 -4.06
CA ALA A 37 8.13 8.72 -2.77
C ALA A 37 7.85 7.71 -1.65
N ASN A 38 6.87 6.81 -1.82
CA ASN A 38 6.59 5.77 -0.83
C ASN A 38 7.80 4.87 -0.58
N LEU A 39 8.43 4.37 -1.65
CA LEU A 39 9.63 3.53 -1.57
C LEU A 39 10.74 4.22 -0.76
N ILE A 40 11.02 5.50 -1.03
CA ILE A 40 12.02 6.29 -0.30
C ILE A 40 11.61 6.48 1.17
N LEU A 41 10.37 6.85 1.44
CA LEU A 41 9.87 7.10 2.80
C LEU A 41 9.91 5.83 3.65
N VAL A 42 9.45 4.71 3.10
CA VAL A 42 9.50 3.39 3.76
C VAL A 42 10.96 2.94 3.95
N ALA A 43 11.83 3.13 2.96
CA ALA A 43 13.24 2.80 3.09
C ALA A 43 13.96 3.63 4.16
N ARG A 44 13.57 4.90 4.36
CA ARG A 44 14.22 5.79 5.33
C ARG A 44 13.67 5.68 6.74
N THR A 45 12.41 5.29 6.92
CA THR A 45 11.85 5.18 8.27
C THR A 45 12.51 4.04 9.06
N SER A 46 12.87 4.35 10.31
CA SER A 46 13.40 3.38 11.29
C SER A 46 12.31 2.85 12.23
N VAL A 47 11.09 3.38 12.11
CA VAL A 47 9.97 3.07 13.03
C VAL A 47 9.29 1.76 12.67
N ILE A 48 9.31 1.36 11.39
CA ILE A 48 8.64 0.16 10.91
C ILE A 48 9.51 -1.07 11.18
N HIS A 49 8.89 -2.14 11.69
CA HIS A 49 9.55 -3.44 11.89
C HIS A 49 10.28 -3.91 10.61
N PRO A 50 11.52 -4.43 10.68
CA PRO A 50 12.32 -4.75 9.49
C PRO A 50 11.63 -5.67 8.49
N ASN A 51 10.88 -6.68 8.95
CA ASN A 51 10.14 -7.59 8.06
C ASN A 51 9.02 -6.87 7.30
N MET A 52 8.19 -6.10 8.02
CA MET A 52 7.13 -5.31 7.40
C MET A 52 7.69 -4.25 6.45
N LYS A 53 8.80 -3.62 6.83
CA LYS A 53 9.50 -2.65 5.98
C LYS A 53 9.94 -3.31 4.66
N ALA A 54 10.56 -4.48 4.71
CA ALA A 54 10.96 -5.21 3.51
C ALA A 54 9.76 -5.60 2.63
N ILE A 55 8.67 -6.07 3.24
CA ILE A 55 7.42 -6.38 2.53
C ILE A 55 6.85 -5.15 1.83
N LEU A 56 6.79 -3.99 2.51
CA LEU A 56 6.28 -2.76 1.93
C LEU A 56 7.19 -2.19 0.82
N ILE A 57 8.51 -2.30 0.97
CA ILE A 57 9.49 -1.94 -0.07
C ILE A 57 9.28 -2.83 -1.29
N PHE A 58 9.14 -4.14 -1.09
CA PHE A 58 8.88 -5.11 -2.16
C PHE A 58 7.56 -4.79 -2.88
N GLN A 59 6.49 -4.52 -2.14
CA GLN A 59 5.21 -4.10 -2.71
C GLN A 59 5.32 -2.82 -3.55
N SER A 60 5.96 -1.78 -3.00
CA SER A 60 6.13 -0.49 -3.68
C SER A 60 6.97 -0.63 -4.94
N PHE A 61 7.99 -1.49 -4.92
CA PHE A 61 8.82 -1.79 -6.07
C PHE A 61 8.01 -2.44 -7.22
N PHE A 62 7.17 -3.44 -6.94
CA PHE A 62 6.36 -4.07 -7.99
C PHE A 62 5.21 -3.21 -8.47
N ILE A 63 4.64 -2.34 -7.63
CA ILE A 63 3.69 -1.31 -8.07
C ILE A 63 4.36 -0.32 -9.01
N LEU A 64 5.57 0.15 -8.67
CA LEU A 64 6.38 1.01 -9.54
C LEU A 64 6.73 0.32 -10.86
N LEU A 65 7.21 -0.93 -10.82
CA LEU A 65 7.56 -1.70 -12.01
C LEU A 65 6.36 -1.84 -12.96
N ARG A 66 5.20 -2.22 -12.41
CA ARG A 66 3.94 -2.33 -13.16
C ARG A 66 3.51 -0.98 -13.73
N GLY A 67 3.57 0.08 -12.93
CA GLY A 67 3.22 1.45 -13.33
C GLY A 67 4.09 1.97 -14.47
N CYS A 68 5.41 1.78 -14.40
CA CYS A 68 6.35 2.14 -15.45
C CYS A 68 6.07 1.39 -16.77
N CYS A 69 5.88 0.06 -16.70
CA CYS A 69 5.55 -0.71 -17.90
C CYS A 69 4.23 -0.25 -18.51
N ARG A 70 3.22 0.02 -17.67
CA ARG A 70 1.91 0.44 -18.13
C ARG A 70 1.91 1.84 -18.73
N PHE A 71 2.66 2.76 -18.13
CA PHE A 71 2.87 4.09 -18.68
C PHE A 71 3.45 4.04 -20.09
N VAL A 72 4.46 3.19 -20.31
CA VAL A 72 5.05 2.99 -21.65
C VAL A 72 4.01 2.41 -22.62
N ILE A 73 3.28 1.35 -22.25
CA ILE A 73 2.22 0.78 -23.11
C ILE A 73 1.17 1.83 -23.48
N CYS A 74 0.70 2.62 -22.51
CA CYS A 74 -0.27 3.69 -22.75
C CYS A 74 0.28 4.77 -23.68
N LEU A 75 1.55 5.18 -23.56
CA LEU A 75 2.16 6.10 -24.52
C LEU A 75 2.15 5.54 -25.94
N PHE A 76 2.46 4.26 -26.11
CA PHE A 76 2.45 3.61 -27.43
C PHE A 76 1.07 3.55 -28.06
N LYS A 77 -0.01 3.41 -27.27
CA LYS A 77 -1.40 3.53 -27.79
C LYS A 77 -1.62 4.85 -28.53
N PHE A 78 -1.09 5.95 -27.99
CA PHE A 78 -1.22 7.28 -28.60
C PHE A 78 -0.27 7.48 -29.77
N PHE A 79 0.97 7.01 -29.68
CA PHE A 79 1.95 7.15 -30.76
C PHE A 79 1.59 6.36 -32.02
N LEU A 80 1.07 5.13 -31.85
CA LEU A 80 0.67 4.28 -32.98
C LEU A 80 -0.73 4.60 -33.50
N TRP A 81 -1.51 5.41 -32.78
CA TRP A 81 -2.93 5.63 -33.02
C TRP A 81 -3.75 4.32 -33.11
N ASP A 82 -3.27 3.27 -32.43
CA ASP A 82 -3.86 1.94 -32.42
C ASP A 82 -3.91 1.41 -30.98
N PRO A 83 -4.99 1.72 -30.23
CA PRO A 83 -5.09 1.35 -28.82
C PRO A 83 -5.26 -0.15 -28.60
N ILE A 84 -5.70 -0.90 -29.62
CA ILE A 84 -5.94 -2.34 -29.54
C ILE A 84 -4.63 -3.09 -29.79
N SER A 85 -3.92 -2.78 -30.88
CA SER A 85 -2.70 -3.51 -31.22
C SER A 85 -1.55 -3.19 -30.27
N ALA A 86 -1.51 -1.99 -29.67
CA ALA A 86 -0.52 -1.63 -28.66
C ALA A 86 -0.61 -2.48 -27.38
N GLU A 87 -1.75 -3.13 -27.11
CA GLU A 87 -1.92 -4.11 -26.02
C GLU A 87 -1.44 -5.51 -26.39
N SER A 88 -1.23 -5.77 -27.68
CA SER A 88 -0.81 -7.08 -28.15
C SER A 88 0.66 -7.35 -27.78
N MET A 89 0.97 -8.64 -27.52
CA MET A 89 2.33 -9.07 -27.17
C MET A 89 3.38 -8.82 -28.27
N GLN A 90 2.97 -8.42 -29.47
CA GLN A 90 3.83 -8.38 -30.66
C GLN A 90 4.85 -7.25 -30.61
N PHE A 91 4.49 -6.07 -30.12
CA PHE A 91 5.39 -4.91 -30.13
C PHE A 91 6.45 -4.97 -29.02
N PHE A 92 6.07 -5.42 -27.81
CA PHE A 92 6.96 -5.42 -26.64
C PHE A 92 6.82 -6.68 -25.77
N PRO A 93 7.20 -7.87 -26.27
CA PRO A 93 7.03 -9.12 -25.53
C PRO A 93 7.78 -9.11 -24.19
N ALA A 94 8.97 -8.50 -24.13
CA ALA A 94 9.73 -8.38 -22.88
C ALA A 94 9.06 -7.43 -21.87
N LEU A 95 8.59 -6.25 -22.32
CA LEU A 95 7.91 -5.28 -21.47
C LEU A 95 6.64 -5.89 -20.86
N LEU A 96 5.89 -6.64 -21.66
CA LEU A 96 4.66 -7.28 -21.21
C LEU A 96 4.94 -8.39 -20.18
N LYS A 97 6.02 -9.17 -20.35
CA LYS A 97 6.45 -10.14 -19.32
C LYS A 97 6.80 -9.43 -18.00
N ILE A 98 7.55 -8.33 -18.06
CA ILE A 98 7.91 -7.53 -16.87
C ILE A 98 6.64 -6.94 -16.22
N TYR A 99 5.70 -6.47 -17.02
CA TYR A 99 4.39 -6.00 -16.57
C TYR A 99 3.62 -7.09 -15.80
N PHE A 100 3.54 -8.31 -16.35
CA PHE A 100 2.88 -9.43 -15.67
C PHE A 100 3.60 -9.84 -14.38
N ILE A 101 4.94 -9.84 -14.35
CA ILE A 101 5.71 -10.04 -13.12
C ILE A 101 5.27 -9.01 -12.06
N GLY A 102 5.18 -7.74 -12.45
CA GLY A 102 4.68 -6.66 -11.60
C GLY A 102 3.28 -6.90 -11.04
N ILE A 103 2.34 -7.33 -11.88
CA ILE A 103 0.96 -7.64 -11.46
C ILE A 103 0.95 -8.78 -10.44
N TYR A 104 1.53 -9.93 -10.80
CA TYR A 104 1.44 -11.12 -9.96
C TYR A 104 2.22 -10.95 -8.65
N ALA A 105 3.37 -10.29 -8.69
CA ALA A 105 4.16 -10.02 -7.49
C ALA A 105 3.42 -9.08 -6.55
N ARG A 106 2.89 -7.96 -7.06
CA ARG A 106 2.02 -7.05 -6.29
C ARG A 106 0.87 -7.80 -5.65
N ASN A 107 0.16 -8.64 -6.40
CA ASN A 107 -1.01 -9.35 -5.89
C ASN A 107 -0.62 -10.38 -4.81
N PHE A 108 0.60 -10.92 -4.86
CA PHE A 108 1.09 -11.90 -3.89
C PHE A 108 1.57 -11.28 -2.57
N VAL A 109 2.07 -10.04 -2.57
CA VAL A 109 2.64 -9.40 -1.37
C VAL A 109 1.67 -9.36 -0.19
N PRO A 110 0.37 -9.05 -0.38
CA PRO A 110 -0.62 -9.08 0.70
C PRO A 110 -0.73 -10.41 1.45
N HIS A 111 -0.54 -11.54 0.79
CA HIS A 111 -0.54 -12.85 1.45
C HIS A 111 0.61 -12.94 2.46
N VAL A 112 1.82 -12.58 2.03
CA VAL A 112 3.02 -12.55 2.89
C VAL A 112 2.84 -11.57 4.04
N LEU A 113 2.24 -10.41 3.77
CA LEU A 113 1.94 -9.41 4.78
C LEU A 113 0.97 -9.94 5.84
N ILE A 114 -0.11 -10.63 5.45
CA ILE A 114 -1.09 -11.17 6.39
C ILE A 114 -0.47 -12.29 7.23
N VAL A 115 0.33 -13.18 6.62
CA VAL A 115 1.08 -14.21 7.36
C VAL A 115 2.00 -13.56 8.40
N GLU A 116 2.75 -12.52 8.03
CA GLU A 116 3.62 -11.80 8.96
C GLU A 116 2.83 -11.18 10.13
N ARG A 117 1.65 -10.61 9.87
CA ARG A 117 0.78 -10.04 10.90
C ARG A 117 0.16 -11.09 11.83
N ILE A 118 -0.18 -12.26 11.30
CA ILE A 118 -0.64 -13.41 12.09
C ILE A 118 0.47 -13.85 13.03
N LEU A 119 1.69 -14.05 12.52
CA LEU A 119 2.85 -14.43 13.33
C LEU A 119 3.18 -13.38 14.40
N ALA A 120 3.16 -12.10 14.05
CA ALA A 120 3.40 -11.00 14.99
C ALA A 120 2.34 -10.96 16.11
N THR A 121 1.12 -11.41 15.84
CA THR A 121 0.06 -11.51 16.85
C THR A 121 0.20 -12.76 17.72
N LEU A 122 0.45 -13.93 17.13
CA LEU A 122 0.59 -15.20 17.84
C LEU A 122 1.83 -15.20 18.74
N PHE A 123 2.93 -14.64 18.26
CA PHE A 123 4.23 -14.64 18.94
C PHE A 123 4.53 -13.30 19.63
N VAL A 124 3.52 -12.55 20.06
CA VAL A 124 3.68 -11.18 20.63
C VAL A 124 4.91 -11.06 21.55
N ARG A 125 5.04 -11.96 22.55
CA ARG A 125 6.14 -11.94 23.53
C ARG A 125 7.54 -12.14 22.96
N THR A 126 7.69 -12.96 21.93
CA THR A 126 8.99 -13.35 21.35
C THR A 126 9.29 -12.60 20.06
N TYR A 127 8.28 -12.05 19.38
CA TYR A 127 8.40 -11.43 18.07
C TYR A 127 9.39 -10.27 18.08
N GLU A 128 9.31 -9.40 19.09
CA GLU A 128 10.23 -8.27 19.21
C GLU A 128 11.63 -8.67 19.66
N LYS A 129 11.80 -9.79 20.35
CA LYS A 129 13.15 -10.30 20.66
C LYS A 129 13.80 -10.88 19.41
N ASN A 130 12.99 -11.46 18.54
CA ASN A 130 13.40 -12.06 17.29
C ASN A 130 13.17 -11.11 16.11
N ARG A 131 13.73 -9.88 16.15
CA ARG A 131 13.72 -8.92 15.01
C ARG A 131 14.56 -9.39 13.79
N GLY A 132 14.80 -10.69 13.69
CA GLY A 132 15.62 -11.27 12.64
C GLY A 132 14.98 -11.09 11.26
N HIS A 133 15.84 -10.95 10.26
CA HIS A 133 15.46 -10.91 8.85
C HIS A 133 15.05 -12.28 8.29
N LEU A 134 15.05 -13.34 9.11
CA LEU A 134 14.79 -14.71 8.68
C LEU A 134 13.46 -14.85 7.95
N PHE A 135 12.40 -14.21 8.46
CA PHE A 135 11.10 -14.22 7.79
C PHE A 135 11.19 -13.65 6.38
N THR A 136 11.82 -12.48 6.23
CA THR A 136 11.98 -11.82 4.92
C THR A 136 12.86 -12.66 3.98
N ILE A 137 13.99 -13.17 4.46
CA ILE A 137 14.92 -14.00 3.67
C ILE A 137 14.21 -15.25 3.15
N LEU A 138 13.34 -15.86 3.96
CA LEU A 138 12.59 -17.05 3.56
C LEU A 138 11.46 -16.70 2.58
N TRP A 139 10.65 -15.70 2.86
CA TRP A 139 9.41 -15.44 2.12
C TRP A 139 9.59 -14.62 0.83
N MET A 140 10.57 -13.71 0.76
CA MET A 140 10.75 -12.86 -0.42
C MET A 140 11.11 -13.63 -1.70
N PRO A 141 11.97 -14.67 -1.66
CA PRO A 141 12.21 -15.51 -2.83
C PRO A 141 10.93 -16.19 -3.34
N PHE A 142 10.09 -16.75 -2.46
CA PHE A 142 8.81 -17.33 -2.88
C PHE A 142 7.87 -16.28 -3.49
N ALA A 143 7.82 -15.10 -2.87
CA ALA A 143 7.04 -13.97 -3.35
C ALA A 143 7.52 -13.42 -4.70
N LEU A 144 8.73 -13.79 -5.16
CA LEU A 144 9.26 -13.44 -6.47
C LEU A 144 9.12 -14.59 -7.47
N ILE A 145 9.54 -15.80 -7.08
CA ILE A 145 9.62 -16.97 -7.96
C ILE A 145 8.23 -17.37 -8.46
N ILE A 146 7.22 -17.38 -7.59
CA ILE A 146 5.86 -17.77 -7.98
C ILE A 146 5.28 -16.80 -9.03
N PRO A 147 5.28 -15.47 -8.82
CA PRO A 147 4.89 -14.51 -9.86
C PRO A 147 5.68 -14.60 -11.16
N VAL A 148 7.00 -14.79 -11.08
CA VAL A 148 7.85 -14.92 -12.28
C VAL A 148 7.47 -16.16 -13.07
N TYR A 149 7.28 -17.29 -12.38
CA TYR A 149 6.82 -18.53 -13.00
C TYR A 149 5.47 -18.34 -13.69
N ILE A 150 4.48 -17.75 -13.01
CA ILE A 150 3.14 -17.49 -13.58
C ILE A 150 3.24 -16.53 -14.77
N ALA A 151 4.05 -15.48 -14.69
CA ALA A 151 4.23 -14.52 -15.80
C ALA A 151 4.84 -15.19 -17.04
N ILE A 152 5.84 -16.05 -16.84
CA ILE A 152 6.50 -16.78 -17.93
C ILE A 152 5.49 -17.73 -18.60
N THR A 153 4.78 -18.56 -17.83
CA THR A 153 3.80 -19.50 -18.39
C THR A 153 2.62 -18.79 -19.07
N THR A 154 2.18 -17.66 -18.52
CA THR A 154 1.13 -16.80 -19.12
C THR A 154 1.55 -16.21 -20.46
N SER A 155 2.81 -15.79 -20.58
CA SER A 155 3.30 -15.09 -21.78
C SER A 155 3.51 -15.99 -23.01
N SER A 156 3.35 -17.32 -22.86
CA SER A 156 3.30 -18.33 -23.94
C SER A 156 4.31 -18.08 -25.04
N PRO A 157 4.05 -17.98 -26.37
CA PRO A 157 2.82 -17.86 -27.16
C PRO A 157 2.19 -19.18 -27.62
N GLN A 158 2.81 -20.33 -27.38
CA GLN A 158 2.45 -21.60 -28.04
C GLN A 158 1.33 -22.43 -27.36
N ASP A 159 0.96 -22.13 -26.10
CA ASP A 159 -0.06 -22.94 -25.41
C ASP A 159 -1.52 -22.53 -25.68
N HIS A 160 -2.32 -23.47 -26.19
CA HIS A 160 -3.78 -23.32 -26.29
C HIS A 160 -4.50 -23.40 -24.91
N ASN A 161 -3.85 -23.93 -23.87
CA ASN A 161 -4.44 -24.13 -22.54
C ASN A 161 -4.26 -22.95 -21.57
N LYS A 162 -3.66 -21.83 -22.01
CA LYS A 162 -3.33 -20.68 -21.14
C LYS A 162 -4.49 -20.03 -20.39
N PRO A 163 -5.68 -19.80 -20.99
CA PRO A 163 -6.73 -19.07 -20.26
C PRO A 163 -7.18 -19.85 -19.03
N ILE A 164 -7.18 -21.19 -19.09
CA ILE A 164 -7.64 -22.06 -17.99
C ILE A 164 -6.68 -22.00 -16.80
N THR A 165 -5.38 -22.25 -17.01
CA THR A 165 -4.41 -22.28 -15.89
C THR A 165 -4.34 -20.94 -15.17
N ASN A 166 -4.40 -19.83 -15.92
CA ASN A 166 -4.39 -18.49 -15.36
C ASN A 166 -5.67 -18.16 -14.62
N LEU A 167 -6.83 -18.55 -15.18
CA LEU A 167 -8.12 -18.38 -14.53
C LEU A 167 -8.16 -19.16 -13.21
N ILE A 168 -7.73 -20.43 -13.20
CA ILE A 168 -7.67 -21.26 -12.00
C ILE A 168 -6.74 -20.62 -10.97
N THR A 169 -5.52 -20.24 -11.36
CA THR A 169 -4.53 -19.65 -10.44
C THR A 169 -5.04 -18.36 -9.83
N THR A 170 -5.61 -17.46 -10.63
CA THR A 170 -6.13 -16.17 -10.15
C THR A 170 -7.41 -16.35 -9.33
N SER A 171 -8.25 -17.32 -9.65
CA SER A 171 -9.43 -17.68 -8.85
C SER A 171 -9.06 -18.26 -7.49
N VAL A 172 -8.06 -19.14 -7.43
CA VAL A 172 -7.50 -19.66 -6.18
C VAL A 172 -6.90 -18.51 -5.36
N GLN A 173 -6.17 -17.60 -6.00
CA GLN A 173 -5.62 -16.42 -5.34
C GLN A 173 -6.72 -15.51 -4.76
N LEU A 174 -7.82 -15.31 -5.49
CA LEU A 174 -8.98 -14.56 -5.04
C LEU A 174 -9.65 -15.21 -3.83
N LEU A 175 -9.83 -16.52 -3.86
CA LEU A 175 -10.41 -17.29 -2.76
C LEU A 175 -9.54 -17.18 -1.50
N ILE A 176 -8.23 -17.44 -1.64
CA ILE A 176 -7.26 -17.33 -0.55
C ILE A 176 -7.26 -15.89 0.01
N GLY A 177 -7.14 -14.88 -0.85
CA GLY A 177 -7.15 -13.47 -0.43
C GLY A 177 -8.43 -13.07 0.30
N SER A 178 -9.58 -13.62 -0.10
CA SER A 178 -10.87 -13.37 0.58
C SER A 178 -10.90 -14.00 1.97
N ILE A 179 -10.43 -15.24 2.11
CA ILE A 179 -10.32 -15.94 3.41
C ILE A 179 -9.36 -15.19 4.32
N GLU A 180 -8.18 -14.84 3.82
CA GLU A 180 -7.15 -14.11 4.56
C GLU A 180 -7.63 -12.73 5.02
N LEU A 181 -8.35 -11.98 4.19
CA LEU A 181 -8.92 -10.69 4.58
C LEU A 181 -9.92 -10.87 5.74
N GLY A 182 -10.75 -11.92 5.68
CA GLY A 182 -11.65 -12.31 6.77
C GLY A 182 -10.90 -12.65 8.07
N VAL A 183 -9.86 -13.49 7.99
CA VAL A 183 -9.00 -13.85 9.13
C VAL A 183 -8.31 -12.61 9.70
N PHE A 184 -7.76 -11.75 8.84
CA PHE A 184 -7.08 -10.51 9.23
C PHE A 184 -8.02 -9.53 9.93
N TYR A 185 -9.25 -9.40 9.45
CA TYR A 185 -10.28 -8.60 10.12
C TYR A 185 -10.60 -9.16 11.51
N GLN A 186 -10.75 -10.48 11.65
CA GLN A 186 -10.96 -11.11 12.95
C GLN A 186 -9.75 -10.93 13.87
N LEU A 187 -8.54 -11.01 13.35
CA LEU A 187 -7.29 -10.76 14.08
C LEU A 187 -7.25 -9.33 14.66
N CYS A 188 -7.65 -8.34 13.85
CA CYS A 188 -7.73 -6.94 14.29
C CYS A 188 -8.75 -6.76 15.42
N ARG A 189 -9.92 -7.42 15.33
CA ARG A 189 -10.94 -7.40 16.38
C ARG A 189 -10.46 -8.10 17.66
N TYR A 190 -9.81 -9.26 17.51
CA TYR A 190 -9.23 -10.02 18.61
C TYR A 190 -8.19 -9.19 19.37
N ASN A 191 -7.25 -8.58 18.64
CA ASN A 191 -6.22 -7.73 19.22
C ASN A 191 -6.84 -6.55 19.98
N SER A 192 -7.86 -5.91 19.42
CA SER A 192 -8.57 -4.81 20.08
C SER A 192 -9.24 -5.25 21.38
N LYS A 193 -9.90 -6.42 21.40
CA LYS A 193 -10.53 -6.97 22.60
C LYS A 193 -9.51 -7.31 23.70
N ILE A 194 -8.40 -7.93 23.34
CA ILE A 194 -7.34 -8.26 24.29
C ILE A 194 -6.71 -6.99 24.87
N TYR A 195 -6.49 -5.98 24.02
CA TYR A 195 -5.94 -4.71 24.46
C TYR A 195 -6.82 -4.03 25.51
N GLN A 196 -8.14 -4.01 25.28
CA GLN A 196 -9.12 -3.48 26.24
C GLN A 196 -9.12 -4.25 27.56
N LYS A 197 -9.08 -5.60 27.52
CA LYS A 197 -9.00 -6.43 28.74
C LYS A 197 -7.72 -6.18 29.54
N MET A 198 -6.59 -5.97 28.85
CA MET A 198 -5.32 -5.65 29.52
C MET A 198 -5.34 -4.28 30.20
N PHE A 199 -6.18 -3.35 29.74
CA PHE A 199 -6.32 -2.03 30.36
C PHE A 199 -7.05 -2.10 31.71
N GLN A 200 -8.00 -3.03 31.86
CA GLN A 200 -8.74 -3.23 33.11
C GLN A 200 -7.86 -3.86 34.21
N ASN A 201 -6.87 -4.67 33.83
CA ASN A 201 -5.94 -5.33 34.76
C ASN A 201 -4.61 -4.57 34.82
N ILE A 202 -4.58 -3.45 35.54
CA ILE A 202 -3.44 -2.51 35.57
C ILE A 202 -2.20 -3.11 36.26
N GLY A 203 -2.37 -3.92 37.30
CA GLY A 203 -1.29 -4.29 38.23
C GLY A 203 -0.28 -5.37 37.79
N SER A 204 -0.47 -6.07 36.67
CA SER A 204 0.37 -7.25 36.33
C SER A 204 0.87 -7.33 34.89
N ASN A 205 0.56 -6.37 34.03
CA ASN A 205 0.81 -6.50 32.59
C ASN A 205 2.11 -5.83 32.15
N ASN A 206 2.94 -6.59 31.44
CA ASN A 206 4.22 -6.13 30.90
C ASN A 206 4.00 -5.03 29.83
N LEU A 207 4.67 -3.90 29.99
CA LEU A 207 4.54 -2.70 29.14
C LEU A 207 4.80 -3.00 27.65
N SER A 208 5.77 -3.87 27.38
CA SER A 208 6.16 -4.28 26.03
C SER A 208 5.02 -4.95 25.26
N ILE A 209 4.26 -5.83 25.92
CA ILE A 209 3.12 -6.53 25.31
C ILE A 209 2.02 -5.54 24.92
N ARG A 210 1.75 -4.56 25.80
CA ARG A 210 0.76 -3.51 25.50
C ARG A 210 1.18 -2.67 24.31
N TYR A 211 2.46 -2.28 24.25
CA TYR A 211 3.02 -1.53 23.13
C TYR A 211 2.87 -2.31 21.81
N GLN A 212 3.32 -3.55 21.75
CA GLN A 212 3.24 -4.39 20.55
C GLN A 212 1.79 -4.61 20.08
N LEU A 213 0.86 -4.84 21.02
CA LEU A 213 -0.54 -5.03 20.67
C LEU A 213 -1.17 -3.74 20.11
N SER A 214 -0.85 -2.59 20.72
CA SER A 214 -1.29 -1.28 20.20
C SER A 214 -0.74 -1.01 18.80
N GLU A 215 0.53 -1.37 18.56
CA GLU A 215 1.18 -1.27 17.27
C GLU A 215 0.52 -2.18 16.23
N ASN A 216 0.24 -3.44 16.58
CA ASN A 216 -0.46 -4.38 15.70
C ASN A 216 -1.88 -3.92 15.34
N ILE A 217 -2.63 -3.35 16.28
CA ILE A 217 -3.97 -2.78 16.02
C ILE A 217 -3.85 -1.59 15.05
N ARG A 218 -2.90 -0.69 15.31
CA ARG A 218 -2.68 0.51 14.48
C ARG A 218 -2.31 0.12 13.06
N ILE A 219 -1.31 -0.73 12.90
CA ILE A 219 -0.87 -1.25 11.60
C ILE A 219 -2.00 -2.01 10.92
N GLY A 220 -2.75 -2.82 11.67
CA GLY A 220 -3.92 -3.54 11.18
C GLY A 220 -4.91 -2.61 10.49
N LYS A 221 -5.30 -1.52 11.17
CA LYS A 221 -6.22 -0.50 10.61
C LYS A 221 -5.65 0.20 9.37
N GLN A 222 -4.34 0.44 9.35
CA GLN A 222 -3.67 1.09 8.22
C GLN A 222 -3.65 0.22 6.96
N LEU A 223 -3.56 -1.10 7.14
CA LEU A 223 -3.44 -2.05 6.05
C LEU A 223 -4.79 -2.48 5.48
N ILE A 224 -5.92 -2.28 6.17
CA ILE A 224 -7.24 -2.67 5.66
C ILE A 224 -7.57 -2.04 4.29
N PRO A 225 -7.44 -0.70 4.09
CA PRO A 225 -7.73 -0.11 2.79
C PRO A 225 -6.89 -0.68 1.63
N PRO A 226 -5.54 -0.75 1.70
CA PRO A 226 -4.76 -1.32 0.61
C PRO A 226 -5.01 -2.82 0.39
N LEU A 227 -5.31 -3.60 1.44
CA LEU A 227 -5.68 -5.01 1.30
C LEU A 227 -7.00 -5.17 0.52
N PHE A 228 -8.01 -4.34 0.81
CA PHE A 228 -9.28 -4.35 0.09
C PHE A 228 -9.12 -3.97 -1.39
N LEU A 229 -8.32 -2.94 -1.68
CA LEU A 229 -7.99 -2.54 -3.05
C LEU A 229 -7.23 -3.63 -3.80
N ASN A 230 -6.32 -4.34 -3.14
CA ASN A 230 -5.63 -5.46 -3.77
C ASN A 230 -6.58 -6.64 -4.07
N LEU A 231 -7.51 -6.94 -3.18
CA LEU A 231 -8.55 -7.94 -3.46
C LEU A 231 -9.40 -7.54 -4.66
N GLY A 232 -9.76 -6.25 -4.76
CA GLY A 232 -10.45 -5.70 -5.93
C GLY A 232 -9.66 -5.82 -7.23
N ASN A 233 -8.35 -5.65 -7.19
CA ASN A 233 -7.47 -5.89 -8.34
C ASN A 233 -7.48 -7.35 -8.79
N ILE A 234 -7.36 -8.28 -7.84
CA ILE A 234 -7.39 -9.72 -8.13
C ILE A 234 -8.76 -10.09 -8.72
N PHE A 235 -9.85 -9.56 -8.15
CA PHE A 235 -11.21 -9.75 -8.67
C PHE A 235 -11.35 -9.25 -10.11
N ALA A 236 -10.90 -8.03 -10.41
CA ALA A 236 -10.92 -7.50 -11.77
C ALA A 236 -10.11 -8.37 -12.76
N GLY A 237 -8.94 -8.86 -12.33
CA GLY A 237 -8.13 -9.79 -13.12
C GLY A 237 -8.85 -11.13 -13.40
N THR A 238 -9.49 -11.72 -12.38
CA THR A 238 -10.30 -12.93 -12.54
C THR A 238 -11.46 -12.72 -13.49
N MET A 239 -12.14 -11.58 -13.42
CA MET A 239 -13.24 -11.26 -14.34
C MET A 239 -12.78 -11.17 -15.79
N ILE A 240 -11.63 -10.52 -16.07
CA ILE A 240 -11.05 -10.48 -17.42
C ILE A 240 -10.75 -11.89 -17.93
N LEU A 241 -10.07 -12.72 -17.13
CA LEU A 241 -9.70 -14.08 -17.52
C LEU A 241 -10.91 -14.98 -17.73
N LEU A 242 -11.97 -14.79 -16.94
CA LEU A 242 -13.24 -15.49 -17.13
C LEU A 242 -13.92 -15.08 -18.43
N TRP A 243 -13.91 -13.78 -18.75
CA TRP A 243 -14.48 -13.23 -19.97
C TRP A 243 -13.76 -13.77 -21.22
N ASP A 244 -12.43 -13.82 -21.18
CA ASP A 244 -11.57 -14.41 -22.22
C ASP A 244 -11.85 -15.91 -22.37
N PHE A 245 -11.85 -16.65 -21.26
CA PHE A 245 -12.06 -18.10 -21.26
C PHE A 245 -13.42 -18.50 -21.87
N LEU A 246 -14.47 -17.77 -21.55
CA LEU A 246 -15.83 -18.02 -22.06
C LEU A 246 -16.03 -17.45 -23.48
N ASN A 247 -15.05 -16.77 -24.06
CA ASN A 247 -15.13 -16.06 -25.35
C ASN A 247 -16.36 -15.13 -25.42
N LEU A 248 -16.63 -14.40 -24.34
CA LEU A 248 -17.78 -13.49 -24.28
C LEU A 248 -17.54 -12.25 -25.15
N PRO A 249 -18.60 -11.65 -25.73
CA PRO A 249 -18.47 -10.43 -26.51
C PRO A 249 -17.99 -9.26 -25.61
N PHE A 250 -17.45 -8.22 -26.24
CA PHE A 250 -16.94 -7.01 -25.57
C PHE A 250 -15.73 -7.22 -24.64
N TYR A 251 -14.95 -8.28 -24.87
CA TYR A 251 -13.72 -8.56 -24.11
C TYR A 251 -12.78 -7.34 -24.05
N SER A 252 -12.53 -6.67 -25.17
CA SER A 252 -11.63 -5.53 -25.26
C SER A 252 -12.07 -4.36 -24.36
N GLN A 253 -13.38 -4.08 -24.31
CA GLN A 253 -13.97 -3.03 -23.48
C GLN A 253 -13.83 -3.37 -21.99
N ILE A 254 -14.15 -4.61 -21.60
CA ILE A 254 -13.98 -5.11 -20.22
C ILE A 254 -12.51 -5.07 -19.81
N PHE A 255 -11.60 -5.49 -20.70
CA PHE A 255 -10.16 -5.44 -20.47
C PHE A 255 -9.68 -4.00 -20.23
N ASN A 256 -10.06 -3.05 -21.08
CA ASN A 256 -9.69 -1.65 -20.93
C ASN A 256 -10.23 -1.05 -19.62
N PHE A 257 -11.49 -1.31 -19.30
CA PHE A 257 -12.10 -0.86 -18.03
C PHE A 257 -11.36 -1.42 -16.81
N ALA A 258 -11.08 -2.72 -16.81
CA ALA A 258 -10.36 -3.37 -15.72
C ALA A 258 -8.88 -2.93 -15.63
N ALA A 259 -8.24 -2.58 -16.75
CA ALA A 259 -6.90 -2.00 -16.75
C ALA A 259 -6.87 -0.63 -16.04
N ILE A 260 -7.85 0.24 -16.37
CA ILE A 260 -8.04 1.55 -15.71
C ILE A 260 -8.27 1.36 -14.21
N ILE A 261 -9.21 0.49 -13.81
CA ILE A 261 -9.46 0.17 -12.39
C ILE A 261 -8.18 -0.29 -11.71
N ASN A 262 -7.45 -1.22 -12.33
CA ASN A 262 -6.20 -1.72 -11.78
C ASN A 262 -5.16 -0.62 -11.58
N SER A 263 -5.06 0.35 -12.50
CA SER A 263 -4.17 1.51 -12.35
C SER A 263 -4.61 2.46 -11.24
N ILE A 264 -5.91 2.74 -11.13
CA ILE A 264 -6.46 3.56 -10.04
C ILE A 264 -6.22 2.90 -8.69
N PHE A 265 -6.50 1.60 -8.56
CA PHE A 265 -6.25 0.87 -7.32
C PHE A 265 -4.76 0.81 -6.99
N GLY A 266 -3.87 0.68 -7.99
CA GLY A 266 -2.42 0.78 -7.78
C GLY A 266 -2.02 2.12 -7.15
N LEU A 267 -2.51 3.23 -7.71
CA LEU A 267 -2.30 4.58 -7.16
C LEU A 267 -2.86 4.71 -5.74
N LEU A 268 -4.08 4.24 -5.51
CA LEU A 268 -4.76 4.33 -4.22
C LEU A 268 -4.06 3.49 -3.14
N ILE A 269 -3.51 2.32 -3.48
CA ILE A 269 -2.73 1.49 -2.54
C ILE A 269 -1.54 2.28 -2.00
N GLU A 270 -0.74 2.90 -2.87
CA GLU A 270 0.40 3.74 -2.50
C GLU A 270 -0.03 4.93 -1.63
N PHE A 271 -1.10 5.60 -2.06
CA PHE A 271 -1.68 6.72 -1.34
C PHE A 271 -2.13 6.31 0.08
N PHE A 272 -2.85 5.20 0.24
CA PHE A 272 -3.31 4.75 1.56
C PHE A 272 -2.16 4.30 2.45
N ILE A 273 -1.13 3.63 1.92
CA ILE A 273 0.07 3.27 2.70
C ILE A 273 0.69 4.52 3.32
N ILE A 274 0.86 5.59 2.53
CA ILE A 274 1.47 6.82 3.05
C ILE A 274 0.54 7.56 4.01
N THR A 275 -0.72 7.79 3.62
CA THR A 275 -1.65 8.66 4.36
C THR A 275 -2.19 8.03 5.64
N CYS A 276 -2.40 6.71 5.67
CA CYS A 276 -2.85 6.02 6.87
C CYS A 276 -1.69 5.84 7.88
N HIS A 277 -0.44 5.83 7.43
CA HIS A 277 0.71 5.71 8.32
C HIS A 277 1.18 7.10 8.82
N PRO A 278 1.00 7.44 10.11
CA PRO A 278 1.20 8.81 10.60
C PRO A 278 2.63 9.31 10.40
N PHE A 279 3.62 8.44 10.56
CA PHE A 279 5.02 8.81 10.32
C PHE A 279 5.32 9.01 8.84
N LEU A 280 4.77 8.18 7.94
CA LEU A 280 5.03 8.33 6.50
C LEU A 280 4.32 9.57 5.97
N LYS A 281 3.09 9.83 6.42
CA LYS A 281 2.35 11.06 6.11
C LYS A 281 3.14 12.30 6.54
N ARG A 282 3.64 12.34 7.78
CA ARG A 282 4.45 13.46 8.28
C ARG A 282 5.70 13.67 7.43
N ASP A 283 6.41 12.58 7.16
CA ASP A 283 7.67 12.62 6.40
C ASP A 283 7.40 13.00 4.94
N LEU A 284 6.27 12.59 4.34
CA LEU A 284 5.79 13.07 3.04
C LEU A 284 5.51 14.57 3.07
N CYS A 285 4.79 15.08 4.08
CA CYS A 285 4.54 16.52 4.19
C CYS A 285 5.85 17.31 4.28
N GLN A 286 6.84 16.83 5.06
CA GLN A 286 8.16 17.45 5.13
C GLN A 286 8.90 17.38 3.79
N PHE A 287 8.80 16.26 3.08
CA PHE A 287 9.39 16.08 1.77
C PHE A 287 8.77 17.03 0.73
N LEU A 288 7.44 17.12 0.68
CA LEU A 288 6.72 18.04 -0.20
C LEU A 288 7.02 19.51 0.14
N ASN A 289 7.13 19.86 1.42
CA ASN A 289 7.51 21.22 1.82
C ASN A 289 8.92 21.57 1.31
N ARG A 290 9.88 20.64 1.38
CA ARG A 290 11.24 20.88 0.85
C ARG A 290 11.25 21.05 -0.66
N ILE A 291 10.43 20.28 -1.39
CA ILE A 291 10.26 20.46 -2.83
C ILE A 291 9.63 21.84 -3.10
N GLY A 292 8.59 22.20 -2.36
CA GLY A 292 7.96 23.51 -2.45
C GLY A 292 8.95 24.67 -2.26
N THR A 293 9.81 24.58 -1.23
CA THR A 293 10.85 25.59 -0.98
C THR A 293 11.89 25.65 -2.10
N MET A 294 12.26 24.51 -2.70
CA MET A 294 13.18 24.48 -3.86
C MET A 294 12.60 25.17 -5.10
N PHE A 295 11.28 25.16 -5.25
CA PHE A 295 10.58 25.83 -6.35
C PHE A 295 10.08 27.25 -6.00
N GLY A 296 10.48 27.80 -4.85
CA GLY A 296 10.09 29.17 -4.44
C GLY A 296 8.65 29.31 -3.95
N PHE A 297 7.98 28.23 -3.56
CA PHE A 297 6.64 28.27 -2.96
C PHE A 297 6.64 28.62 -1.45
N ASP A 298 7.70 29.26 -0.95
CA ASP A 298 7.89 29.60 0.47
C ASP A 298 6.72 30.42 1.05
N HIS A 299 6.07 31.22 0.19
CA HIS A 299 4.99 32.12 0.60
C HIS A 299 3.69 31.41 1.01
N LEU A 300 3.47 30.15 0.58
CA LEU A 300 2.27 29.37 0.94
C LEU A 300 2.42 28.61 2.25
N VAL A 301 3.64 28.24 2.64
CA VAL A 301 3.89 27.41 3.84
C VAL A 301 4.01 28.26 5.11
N TYR A 302 4.50 29.50 4.98
CA TYR A 302 4.77 30.37 6.14
C TYR A 302 3.48 30.85 6.84
N ASN A 303 2.37 31.03 6.10
CA ASN A 303 1.14 31.58 6.66
C ASN A 303 0.38 30.64 7.62
N HIS A 304 0.66 29.33 7.64
CA HIS A 304 0.02 28.42 8.60
C HIS A 304 0.75 28.36 9.95
N ARG A 305 1.98 28.88 10.05
CA ARG A 305 2.83 28.77 11.25
C ARG A 305 2.78 30.00 12.18
N ILE A 306 2.19 31.10 11.75
CA ILE A 306 2.19 32.37 12.51
C ILE A 306 0.93 32.51 13.41
N GLY A 307 0.07 31.49 13.47
CA GLY A 307 -1.05 31.44 14.42
C GLY A 307 -0.68 30.99 15.83
N ASP A 308 0.51 30.42 16.03
CA ASP A 308 0.96 29.99 17.35
C ASP A 308 1.48 31.21 18.13
N ALA A 309 0.54 31.74 18.91
CA ALA A 309 0.69 32.76 19.94
C ALA A 309 2.13 32.91 20.45
N THR A 310 2.67 34.10 20.25
CA THR A 310 3.67 34.70 21.14
C THR A 310 3.09 34.71 22.56
N VAL A 311 3.16 33.56 23.25
CA VAL A 311 2.94 33.47 24.69
C VAL A 311 4.13 34.18 25.32
N THR A 312 3.94 35.47 25.59
CA THR A 312 4.77 36.25 26.48
C THR A 312 4.96 35.45 27.76
N VAL A 313 6.18 35.01 28.02
CA VAL A 313 6.59 34.25 29.20
C VAL A 313 6.46 35.16 30.43
N GLY A 314 5.24 35.25 30.96
CA GLY A 314 5.03 35.60 32.36
C GLY A 314 5.31 34.36 33.20
N ASN A 315 5.97 34.53 34.36
CA ASN A 315 6.40 33.49 35.31
C ASN A 315 5.26 32.66 35.96
N THR A 316 4.12 32.51 35.31
CA THR A 316 3.04 31.62 35.72
C THR A 316 3.36 30.20 35.29
N ALA A 317 3.17 29.24 36.20
CA ALA A 317 3.38 27.81 35.98
C ALA A 317 2.89 27.36 34.59
N PRO A 318 3.65 26.53 33.87
CA PRO A 318 3.32 26.14 32.51
C PRO A 318 1.92 25.53 32.50
N SER A 319 1.02 26.17 31.74
CA SER A 319 -0.32 25.63 31.52
C SER A 319 -0.22 24.22 30.92
N SER A 320 -1.15 23.34 31.29
CA SER A 320 -1.18 21.94 30.87
C SER A 320 -1.08 21.75 29.34
N SER A 321 -1.46 22.76 28.56
CA SER A 321 -1.32 22.78 27.10
C SER A 321 0.14 22.86 26.63
N ALA A 322 1.01 23.60 27.32
CA ALA A 322 2.42 23.70 26.98
C ALA A 322 3.17 22.39 27.27
N LEU A 323 2.81 21.71 28.37
CA LEU A 323 3.34 20.38 28.69
C LEU A 323 2.93 19.34 27.64
N ASN A 324 1.69 19.39 27.18
CA ASN A 324 1.21 18.50 26.12
C ASN A 324 1.96 18.70 24.80
N GLY A 325 2.30 19.95 24.44
CA GLY A 325 3.10 20.25 23.24
C GLY A 325 4.54 19.71 23.33
N ILE A 326 5.20 19.84 24.48
CA ILE A 326 6.56 19.33 24.71
C ILE A 326 6.58 17.80 24.76
N ALA A 327 5.61 17.19 25.44
CA ALA A 327 5.45 15.74 25.49
C ALA A 327 5.26 15.16 24.09
N GLN A 328 4.36 15.76 23.29
CA GLN A 328 4.11 15.33 21.91
C GLN A 328 5.36 15.48 21.03
N ARG A 329 6.08 16.61 21.14
CA ARG A 329 7.30 16.88 20.35
C ARG A 329 8.44 15.92 20.68
N ASN A 330 8.64 15.60 21.96
CA ASN A 330 9.67 14.65 22.37
C ASN A 330 9.29 13.21 21.98
N LEU A 331 7.99 12.86 22.00
CA LEU A 331 7.48 11.54 21.61
C LEU A 331 7.73 11.27 20.13
N ILE A 332 7.57 12.32 19.35
CA ILE A 332 7.77 12.38 17.91
C ILE A 332 9.26 12.33 17.53
N SER A 333 10.16 12.71 18.44
CA SER A 333 11.62 12.77 18.21
C SER A 333 12.37 11.48 18.55
N GLY A 334 11.75 10.57 19.30
CA GLY A 334 12.43 9.36 19.81
C GLY A 334 13.51 9.61 20.86
N LYS A 335 13.72 10.86 21.31
CA LYS A 335 14.51 11.13 22.52
C LYS A 335 13.78 10.54 23.72
N ALA A 336 14.53 9.84 24.58
CA ALA A 336 14.02 9.32 25.84
C ALA A 336 13.36 10.45 26.62
N LEU A 337 12.04 10.34 26.74
CA LEU A 337 11.16 11.33 27.39
C LEU A 337 11.13 11.22 28.90
N ILE A 338 11.80 10.21 29.44
CA ILE A 338 11.90 10.01 30.86
C ILE A 338 13.01 10.93 31.34
N ASP A 339 12.66 12.19 31.57
CA ASP A 339 13.27 12.88 32.70
C ASP A 339 12.90 12.04 33.94
N THR A 340 13.91 11.67 34.74
CA THR A 340 13.83 10.62 35.78
C THR A 340 12.77 10.86 36.86
N GLN A 341 12.13 12.03 36.84
CA GLN A 341 11.16 12.47 37.83
C GLN A 341 9.69 12.22 37.45
N THR A 342 9.38 11.97 36.17
CA THR A 342 7.98 11.82 35.74
C THR A 342 7.48 10.40 35.96
N LYS A 343 6.36 10.24 36.68
CA LYS A 343 5.76 8.91 36.89
C LYS A 343 5.32 8.34 35.53
N PRO A 344 5.61 7.05 35.26
CA PRO A 344 5.23 6.41 33.99
C PRO A 344 3.73 6.53 33.67
N GLU A 345 2.87 6.60 34.68
CA GLU A 345 1.41 6.66 34.54
C GLU A 345 0.95 8.00 33.92
N ASP A 346 1.51 9.12 34.37
CA ASP A 346 1.20 10.46 33.84
C ASP A 346 1.62 10.58 32.37
N TYR A 347 2.72 9.91 32.01
CA TYR A 347 3.18 9.80 30.64
C TYR A 347 2.19 9.04 29.75
N PHE A 348 1.64 7.92 30.23
CA PHE A 348 0.60 7.20 29.50
C PHE A 348 -0.70 7.99 29.36
N ALA A 349 -1.06 8.78 30.38
CA ALA A 349 -2.21 9.68 30.31
C ALA A 349 -2.02 10.74 29.22
N MET A 350 -0.84 11.39 29.17
CA MET A 350 -0.49 12.37 28.12
C MET A 350 -0.46 11.72 26.73
N LEU A 351 0.13 10.53 26.60
CA LEU A 351 0.15 9.76 25.35
C LEU A 351 -1.25 9.44 24.85
N LYS A 352 -2.11 8.98 25.76
CA LYS A 352 -3.51 8.66 25.46
C LYS A 352 -4.27 9.92 25.04
N GLU A 353 -4.11 11.02 25.77
CA GLU A 353 -4.76 12.29 25.45
C GLU A 353 -4.31 12.81 24.07
N ALA A 354 -3.00 12.81 23.79
CA ALA A 354 -2.46 13.19 22.49
C ALA A 354 -2.91 12.25 21.36
N TRP A 355 -3.16 10.97 21.66
CA TRP A 355 -3.69 10.00 20.70
C TRP A 355 -5.18 10.20 20.42
N GLU A 356 -5.98 10.44 21.46
CA GLU A 356 -7.44 10.59 21.35
C GLU A 356 -7.82 11.93 20.71
N LYS A 357 -7.06 12.99 20.98
CA LYS A 357 -7.30 14.32 20.38
C LYS A 357 -6.84 14.43 18.91
N GLY A 358 -6.07 13.45 18.42
CA GLY A 358 -5.44 13.55 17.10
C GLY A 358 -4.37 14.65 17.05
N PRO A 359 -3.69 14.85 15.91
CA PRO A 359 -2.79 15.99 15.76
C PRO A 359 -3.58 17.27 16.04
N VAL A 360 -3.13 18.05 17.03
CA VAL A 360 -3.65 19.41 17.27
C VAL A 360 -3.49 20.15 15.94
N LYS A 361 -4.61 20.56 15.36
CA LYS A 361 -4.66 21.26 14.08
C LYS A 361 -4.02 22.63 14.17
#